data_AF-A0A1M7AZ32-F1
#
_entry.id   AF-A0A1M7AZ32-F1
#
_cell.length_a   1.000
_cell.length_b   1.000
_cell.length_c   1.000
_cell.angle_alpha   90.00
_cell.angle_beta   90.00
_cell.angle_gamma   90.00
#
_symmetry.space_group_name_H-M   'P 1'
#
loop_
_entity.id
_entity.type
_entity.pdbx_description
1 polymer ?
#
loop_
_entity_poly.entity_id
_entity_poly.type
_entity_poly.pdbx_seq_one_letter_code
_entity_poly.pdbx_strand_id
1 'polypeptide(L)'
;MLSPQTRRMRALILILLFSTLTACWGRQPFQPPPFNFEIWQKPGASTLEVKKALLECGSPHPQEDDRPPNQRAETQSCLIAAGYRMPKQYPSWCTLQPDLPACQSGVVPPSPSAERRLQSDYCRAKRDMEFCRRTASNPSACTLGPVDPECLP
;
A
#
# COMPACT_ATOMS: atom_id res chain seq x y z
N MET A 1 -16.28 -29.36 -50.83
CA MET A 1 -15.03 -29.69 -50.10
C MET A 1 -14.12 -28.47 -50.15
N LEU A 2 -13.81 -27.82 -49.01
CA LEU A 2 -12.90 -26.67 -49.03
C LEU A 2 -11.46 -27.13 -49.27
N SER A 3 -10.74 -26.40 -50.12
CA SER A 3 -9.32 -26.63 -50.42
C SER A 3 -8.48 -26.70 -49.12
N PRO A 4 -7.46 -27.57 -49.04
CA PRO A 4 -6.60 -27.67 -47.86
C PRO A 4 -5.98 -26.32 -47.43
N GLN A 5 -5.79 -25.40 -48.38
CA GLN A 5 -5.30 -24.05 -48.10
C GLN A 5 -6.31 -23.17 -47.37
N THR A 6 -7.60 -23.23 -47.72
CA THR A 6 -8.65 -22.46 -47.03
C THR A 6 -8.92 -22.99 -45.63
N ARG A 7 -8.67 -24.28 -45.37
CA ARG A 7 -8.75 -24.87 -44.03
C ARG A 7 -7.62 -24.40 -43.11
N ARG A 8 -6.39 -24.31 -43.63
CA ARG A 8 -5.22 -23.79 -42.91
C ARG A 8 -5.35 -22.30 -42.59
N MET A 9 -5.80 -21.50 -43.55
CA MET A 9 -6.00 -20.06 -43.36
C MET A 9 -7.09 -19.74 -42.34
N ARG A 10 -8.20 -20.49 -42.34
CA ARG A 10 -9.24 -20.37 -41.32
C ARG A 10 -8.76 -20.76 -39.93
N ALA A 11 -7.95 -21.82 -39.82
CA ALA A 11 -7.36 -22.22 -38.55
C ALA A 11 -6.42 -21.13 -37.99
N LEU A 12 -5.58 -20.53 -38.84
CA LEU A 12 -4.69 -19.43 -38.44
C LEU A 12 -5.47 -18.20 -37.97
N ILE A 13 -6.53 -17.83 -38.68
CA ILE A 13 -7.41 -16.70 -38.29
C ILE A 13 -8.08 -16.97 -36.94
N LEU A 14 -8.58 -18.18 -36.71
CA LEU A 14 -9.20 -18.56 -35.45
C LEU A 14 -8.21 -18.56 -34.28
N ILE A 15 -6.96 -19.01 -34.48
CA ILE A 15 -5.90 -18.97 -33.47
C ILE A 15 -5.53 -17.52 -33.11
N LEU A 16 -5.41 -16.63 -34.10
CA LEU A 16 -5.15 -15.20 -33.88
C LEU A 16 -6.28 -14.52 -33.10
N LEU A 17 -7.54 -14.80 -33.43
CA LEU A 17 -8.71 -14.29 -32.71
C LEU A 17 -8.79 -14.79 -31.26
N PHE A 18 -8.47 -16.06 -31.00
CA PHE A 18 -8.41 -16.57 -29.63
C PHE A 18 -7.26 -15.95 -28.82
N SER A 19 -6.13 -15.67 -29.46
CA SER A 19 -4.96 -15.08 -28.80
C SER A 19 -5.23 -13.63 -28.34
N THR A 20 -5.95 -12.83 -29.14
CA THR A 20 -6.27 -11.44 -28.76
C THR A 20 -7.32 -11.34 -27.65
N LEU A 21 -8.23 -12.31 -27.54
CA LEU A 21 -9.24 -12.34 -26.45
C LEU A 21 -8.63 -12.69 -25.08
N THR A 22 -7.49 -13.39 -25.03
CA THR A 22 -6.80 -13.69 -23.77
C THR A 22 -5.94 -12.54 -23.23
N ALA A 23 -5.74 -11.47 -24.02
CA ALA A 23 -4.91 -10.33 -23.62
C ALA A 23 -5.50 -9.49 -22.47
N CYS A 24 -6.78 -9.67 -22.14
CA CYS A 24 -7.46 -8.94 -21.07
C CYS A 24 -7.39 -9.62 -19.69
N TRP A 25 -6.78 -10.81 -19.57
CA TRP A 25 -6.75 -11.60 -18.32
C TRP A 25 -5.41 -11.54 -17.57
N GLY A 26 -4.44 -10.76 -18.05
CA GLY A 26 -3.19 -10.47 -17.35
C GLY A 26 -3.24 -9.13 -16.60
N ARG A 27 -2.42 -8.99 -15.55
CA ARG A 27 -2.16 -7.67 -14.91
C ARG A 27 -1.86 -6.66 -16.01
N GLN A 28 -2.64 -5.59 -16.08
CA GLN A 28 -2.43 -4.53 -17.06
C GLN A 28 -1.00 -4.00 -16.90
N PRO A 29 -0.17 -4.02 -17.95
CA PRO A 29 1.13 -3.35 -17.88
C PRO A 29 0.89 -1.86 -17.60
N PHE A 30 1.80 -1.24 -16.83
CA PHE A 30 1.80 0.19 -16.47
C PHE A 30 0.75 0.66 -15.45
N GLN A 31 0.18 -0.22 -14.63
CA GLN A 31 -0.54 0.27 -13.44
C GLN A 31 0.43 0.94 -12.45
N PRO A 32 0.01 2.02 -11.77
CA PRO A 32 0.81 2.62 -10.70
C PRO A 32 1.06 1.59 -9.59
N PRO A 33 2.13 1.77 -8.79
CA PRO A 33 2.32 0.97 -7.59
C PRO A 33 1.09 1.11 -6.68
N PRO A 34 0.65 0.04 -6.00
CA PRO A 34 -0.44 0.13 -5.05
C PRO A 34 -0.08 1.04 -3.89
N PHE A 35 -1.10 1.61 -3.24
CA PHE A 35 -0.89 2.36 -2.01
C PHE A 35 -0.45 1.44 -0.87
N ASN A 36 0.26 1.97 0.12
CA ASN A 36 0.74 1.19 1.26
C ASN A 36 -0.38 0.39 1.95
N PHE A 37 -1.54 1.00 2.19
CA PHE A 37 -2.68 0.32 2.83
C PHE A 37 -3.26 -0.83 2.00
N GLU A 38 -3.04 -0.89 0.69
CA GLU A 38 -3.54 -1.96 -0.17
C GLU A 38 -2.65 -3.22 -0.12
N ILE A 39 -1.39 -3.04 0.31
CA ILE A 39 -0.41 -4.12 0.40
C ILE A 39 -0.62 -4.96 1.68
N TRP A 40 -1.05 -4.33 2.77
CA TRP A 40 -1.17 -4.98 4.08
C TRP A 40 -2.49 -5.71 4.26
N GLN A 41 -2.43 -6.91 4.83
CA GLN A 41 -3.58 -7.79 5.02
C GLN A 41 -3.57 -8.43 6.40
N LYS A 42 -4.76 -8.55 7.01
CA LYS A 42 -5.01 -9.34 8.22
C LYS A 42 -6.41 -9.95 8.13
N PRO A 43 -6.61 -11.25 8.44
CA PRO A 43 -7.94 -11.86 8.38
C PRO A 43 -8.95 -11.07 9.20
N GLY A 44 -10.08 -10.71 8.58
CA GLY A 44 -11.15 -9.93 9.22
C GLY A 44 -10.90 -8.41 9.31
N ALA A 45 -9.72 -7.91 8.96
CA ALA A 45 -9.44 -6.47 8.99
C ALA A 45 -10.01 -5.75 7.76
N SER A 46 -10.76 -4.70 8.01
CA SER A 46 -11.21 -3.73 7.01
C SER A 46 -10.07 -2.82 6.53
N THR A 47 -10.28 -2.16 5.40
CA THR A 47 -9.35 -1.14 4.89
C THR A 47 -9.09 -0.03 5.92
N LEU A 48 -10.12 0.37 6.66
CA LEU A 48 -9.99 1.37 7.72
C LEU A 48 -9.04 0.90 8.83
N GLU A 49 -9.17 -0.35 9.26
CA GLU A 49 -8.27 -0.93 10.28
C GLU A 49 -6.83 -1.05 9.79
N VAL A 50 -6.62 -1.34 8.50
CA VAL A 50 -5.26 -1.34 7.91
C VAL A 50 -4.66 0.07 7.92
N LYS A 51 -5.42 1.08 7.50
CA LYS A 51 -4.98 2.48 7.54
C LYS A 51 -4.68 2.95 8.97
N LYS A 52 -5.55 2.61 9.93
CA LYS A 52 -5.31 2.90 11.35
C LYS A 52 -4.02 2.24 11.81
N ALA A 53 -3.85 0.93 11.57
CA ALA A 53 -2.65 0.20 11.98
C ALA A 53 -1.35 0.78 11.39
N LEU A 54 -1.36 1.23 10.13
CA LEU A 54 -0.22 1.92 9.53
C LEU A 54 0.20 3.16 10.34
N LEU A 55 -0.76 4.04 10.64
CA LEU A 55 -0.52 5.25 11.43
C LEU A 55 -0.13 4.91 12.88
N GLU A 56 -0.76 3.90 13.47
CA GLU A 56 -0.48 3.41 14.82
C GLU A 56 0.91 2.78 14.92
N CYS A 57 1.43 2.22 13.84
CA CYS A 57 2.79 1.71 13.71
C CYS A 57 3.81 2.78 13.30
N GLY A 58 3.38 4.05 13.20
CA GLY A 58 4.26 5.18 12.97
C GLY A 58 4.47 5.52 11.50
N SER A 59 3.65 5.01 10.58
CA SER A 59 3.60 5.53 9.22
C SER A 59 3.11 6.99 9.22
N PRO A 60 3.74 7.92 8.48
CA PRO A 60 3.33 9.32 8.45
C PRO A 60 2.01 9.50 7.70
N HIS A 61 1.72 8.62 6.73
CA HIS A 61 0.53 8.66 5.89
C HIS A 61 0.11 7.23 5.52
N PRO A 62 -1.20 6.90 5.49
CA PRO A 62 -1.63 5.53 5.21
C PRO A 62 -1.41 5.09 3.75
N GLN A 63 -1.26 6.03 2.83
CA GLN A 63 -1.13 5.73 1.39
C GLN A 63 0.32 5.66 0.91
N GLU A 64 1.18 6.53 1.43
CA GLU A 64 2.54 6.73 0.92
C GLU A 64 3.50 6.83 2.11
N ASP A 65 4.73 6.37 1.92
CA ASP A 65 5.77 6.42 2.94
C ASP A 65 7.13 6.57 2.24
N ASP A 66 7.57 7.81 2.16
CA ASP A 66 8.81 8.26 1.52
C ASP A 66 9.99 8.35 2.51
N ARG A 67 9.78 7.92 3.76
CA ARG A 67 10.82 7.94 4.79
C ARG A 67 11.98 7.00 4.46
N PRO A 68 13.15 7.21 5.09
CA PRO A 68 14.29 6.33 4.92
C PRO A 68 13.97 4.84 5.21
N PRO A 69 14.66 3.89 4.54
CA PRO A 69 14.40 2.45 4.68
C PRO A 69 14.30 1.94 6.11
N ASN A 70 15.14 2.44 7.03
CA ASN A 70 15.09 2.03 8.44
C ASN A 70 13.73 2.32 9.10
N GLN A 71 13.18 3.52 8.91
CA GLN A 71 11.89 3.91 9.52
C GLN A 71 10.72 3.12 8.91
N ARG A 72 10.82 2.82 7.61
CA ARG A 72 9.87 1.94 6.93
C ARG A 72 9.97 0.53 7.52
N ALA A 73 11.17 -0.01 7.71
CA ALA A 73 11.39 -1.31 8.35
C ALA A 73 10.83 -1.39 9.78
N GLU A 74 10.95 -0.33 10.59
CA GLU A 74 10.32 -0.24 11.92
C GLU A 74 8.79 -0.38 11.84
N THR A 75 8.18 0.36 10.89
CA THR A 75 6.73 0.31 10.65
C THR A 75 6.29 -1.07 10.18
N GLN A 76 7.02 -1.69 9.25
CA GLN A 76 6.71 -3.04 8.78
C GLN A 76 6.82 -4.07 9.90
N SER A 77 7.84 -3.94 10.75
CA SER A 77 8.05 -4.84 11.90
C SER A 77 6.92 -4.73 12.92
N CYS A 78 6.45 -3.51 13.21
CA CYS A 78 5.27 -3.29 14.06
C CYS A 78 4.01 -3.95 13.49
N LEU A 79 3.75 -3.77 12.18
CA LEU A 79 2.59 -4.37 11.52
C LEU A 79 2.65 -5.90 11.54
N ILE A 80 3.81 -6.48 11.26
CA ILE A 80 4.05 -7.92 11.31
C ILE A 80 3.82 -8.45 12.73
N ALA A 81 4.35 -7.76 13.75
CA ALA A 81 4.13 -8.11 15.15
C ALA A 81 2.64 -8.02 15.56
N ALA A 82 1.88 -7.09 14.95
CA ALA A 82 0.44 -6.95 15.14
C ALA A 82 -0.41 -7.95 14.33
N GLY A 83 0.22 -8.88 13.61
CA GLY A 83 -0.42 -9.95 12.85
C GLY A 83 -0.87 -9.55 11.43
N TYR A 84 -0.41 -8.41 10.91
CA TYR A 84 -0.56 -8.06 9.51
C TYR A 84 0.53 -8.72 8.67
N ARG A 85 0.25 -8.96 7.40
CA ARG A 85 1.21 -9.55 6.46
C ARG A 85 1.10 -8.90 5.10
N MET A 86 2.21 -8.88 4.38
CA MET A 86 2.24 -8.52 2.96
C MET A 86 2.23 -9.80 2.10
N PRO A 87 1.63 -9.75 0.90
CA PRO A 87 1.77 -10.82 -0.08
C PRO A 87 3.23 -11.09 -0.46
N LYS A 88 3.57 -12.34 -0.81
CA LYS A 88 4.95 -12.78 -1.09
C LYS A 88 5.67 -11.96 -2.17
N GLN A 89 4.93 -11.35 -3.10
CA GLN A 89 5.51 -10.50 -4.15
C GLN A 89 6.05 -9.16 -3.65
N TYR A 90 5.71 -8.75 -2.42
CA TYR A 90 6.22 -7.53 -1.79
C TYR A 90 7.26 -7.90 -0.73
N PRO A 91 8.56 -7.78 -1.04
CA PRO A 91 9.61 -8.05 -0.06
C PRO A 91 9.57 -7.01 1.06
N SER A 92 9.86 -7.44 2.29
CA SER A 92 10.04 -6.52 3.41
C SER A 92 11.36 -5.77 3.30
N TRP A 93 11.47 -4.61 3.94
CA TRP A 93 12.73 -3.88 4.04
C TRP A 93 13.82 -4.70 4.71
N CYS A 94 13.49 -5.51 5.71
CA CYS A 94 14.46 -6.41 6.35
C CYS A 94 14.88 -7.60 5.48
N THR A 95 14.12 -7.91 4.43
CA THR A 95 14.55 -8.87 3.40
C THR A 95 15.48 -8.21 2.39
N LEU A 96 15.22 -6.94 2.04
CA LEU A 96 16.00 -6.20 1.04
C LEU A 96 17.32 -5.64 1.60
N GLN A 97 17.31 -5.16 2.84
CA GLN A 97 18.41 -4.49 3.54
C GLN A 97 18.47 -5.02 4.99
N PRO A 98 19.03 -6.22 5.20
CA PRO A 98 19.06 -6.87 6.51
C PRO A 98 19.96 -6.17 7.53
N ASP A 99 20.84 -5.28 7.08
CA ASP A 99 21.78 -4.50 7.88
C ASP A 99 21.14 -3.27 8.55
N LEU A 100 19.91 -2.91 8.19
CA LEU A 100 19.20 -1.79 8.82
C LEU A 100 19.06 -2.03 10.34
N PRO A 101 19.25 -0.99 11.17
CA PRO A 101 19.11 -1.08 12.63
C PRO A 101 17.81 -1.75 13.09
N ALA A 102 16.68 -1.44 12.45
CA ALA A 102 15.37 -2.01 12.76
C ALA A 102 15.23 -3.51 12.45
N CYS A 103 16.13 -4.06 11.65
CA CYS A 103 16.12 -5.46 11.21
C CYS A 103 17.07 -6.34 12.01
N GLN A 104 17.82 -5.75 12.96
CA GLN A 104 18.77 -6.47 13.79
C GLN A 104 18.06 -7.42 14.75
N SER A 105 18.69 -8.56 15.01
CA SER A 105 18.17 -9.55 15.96
C SER A 105 18.10 -8.95 17.36
N GLY A 106 16.99 -9.17 18.08
CA GLY A 106 16.77 -8.66 19.43
C GLY A 106 16.10 -7.28 19.49
N VAL A 107 15.88 -6.62 18.35
CA VAL A 107 15.03 -5.42 18.29
C VAL A 107 13.57 -5.82 18.50
N VAL A 108 12.95 -5.28 19.55
CA VAL A 108 11.53 -5.49 19.85
C VAL A 108 10.71 -4.47 19.05
N PRO A 109 9.83 -4.90 18.13
CA PRO A 109 8.98 -3.97 17.40
C PRO A 109 8.06 -3.21 18.36
N PRO A 110 7.80 -1.91 18.13
CA PRO A 110 6.82 -1.19 18.93
C PRO A 110 5.43 -1.78 18.69
N SER A 111 4.56 -1.70 19.70
CA SER A 111 3.15 -2.02 19.52
C SER A 111 2.42 -0.87 18.80
N PRO A 112 1.32 -1.17 18.08
CA PRO A 112 0.39 -0.14 17.60
C PRO A 112 -0.09 0.74 18.76
N SER A 113 -0.21 2.05 18.53
CA SER A 113 -0.71 3.03 19.50
C SER A 113 -1.67 4.00 18.85
N ALA A 114 -2.90 4.07 19.37
CA ALA A 114 -3.91 5.03 18.93
C ALA A 114 -3.44 6.47 19.13
N GLU A 115 -2.70 6.76 20.20
CA GLU A 115 -2.08 8.05 20.47
C GLU A 115 -1.12 8.44 19.34
N ARG A 116 -0.24 7.51 18.93
CA ARG A 116 0.69 7.73 17.81
C ARG A 116 -0.05 8.05 16.52
N ARG A 117 -1.14 7.33 16.23
CA ARG A 117 -1.99 7.59 15.06
C ARG A 117 -2.63 8.98 15.10
N LEU A 118 -3.26 9.33 16.22
CA LEU A 118 -3.97 10.60 16.36
C LEU A 118 -3.02 11.81 16.38
N GLN A 119 -1.76 11.60 16.76
CA GLN A 119 -0.70 12.60 16.76
C GLN A 119 0.13 12.63 15.46
N SER A 120 -0.12 11.72 14.51
CA SER A 120 0.55 11.76 13.20
C SER A 120 0.30 13.09 12.49
N ASP A 121 1.27 13.56 11.71
CA ASP A 121 1.13 14.79 10.94
C ASP A 121 -0.06 14.74 9.99
N TYR A 122 -0.35 13.56 9.42
CA TYR A 122 -1.57 13.31 8.65
C TYR A 122 -2.84 13.65 9.44
N CYS A 123 -3.02 13.09 10.65
CA CYS A 123 -4.23 13.36 11.44
C CYS A 123 -4.26 14.75 12.07
N ARG A 124 -3.09 15.33 12.37
CA ARG A 124 -2.98 16.71 12.84
C ARG A 124 -3.42 17.71 11.77
N ALA A 125 -3.02 17.50 10.52
CA ALA A 125 -3.42 18.36 9.40
C ALA A 125 -4.94 18.35 9.14
N LYS A 126 -5.67 17.32 9.58
CA LYS A 126 -7.15 17.26 9.45
C LYS A 126 -7.92 18.01 10.53
N ARG A 127 -7.27 18.30 11.67
CA ARG A 127 -7.89 19.00 12.82
C ARG A 127 -7.35 20.41 13.04
N ASP A 128 -6.13 20.68 12.59
CA ASP A 128 -5.45 21.95 12.75
C ASP A 128 -5.17 22.56 11.36
N MET A 129 -5.95 23.60 11.06
CA MET A 129 -5.90 24.30 9.79
C MET A 129 -4.62 25.10 9.58
N GLU A 130 -4.06 25.65 10.66
CA GLU A 130 -2.81 26.39 10.60
C GLU A 130 -1.64 25.43 10.37
N PHE A 131 -1.67 24.29 11.06
CA PHE A 131 -0.72 23.21 10.83
C PHE A 131 -0.79 22.71 9.38
N CYS A 132 -1.99 22.39 8.86
CA CYS A 132 -2.15 21.94 7.48
C CYS A 132 -1.56 22.94 6.48
N ARG A 133 -1.89 24.23 6.60
CA ARG A 133 -1.39 25.26 5.67
C ARG A 133 0.13 25.43 5.72
N ARG A 134 0.76 25.13 6.85
CA ARG A 134 2.23 25.18 6.99
C ARG A 134 2.94 23.93 6.45
N THR A 135 2.33 22.75 6.54
CA THR A 135 3.01 21.48 6.28
C THR A 135 2.57 20.77 4.99
N ALA A 136 1.35 21.04 4.50
CA ALA A 136 0.86 20.44 3.28
C ALA A 136 1.61 20.96 2.05
N SER A 137 1.90 20.07 1.10
CA SER A 137 2.52 20.43 -0.19
C SER A 137 1.66 21.40 -1.01
N ASN A 138 0.33 21.38 -0.81
CA ASN A 138 -0.61 22.33 -1.39
C ASN A 138 -1.51 22.93 -0.31
N PRO A 139 -1.17 24.11 0.24
CA PRO A 139 -1.94 24.77 1.30
C PRO A 139 -3.40 25.08 0.91
N SER A 140 -3.68 25.25 -0.38
CA SER A 140 -5.03 25.50 -0.90
C SER A 140 -5.93 24.27 -0.85
N ALA A 141 -5.36 23.06 -0.73
CA ALA A 141 -6.11 21.82 -0.55
C ALA A 141 -6.60 21.63 0.90
N CYS A 142 -6.08 22.43 1.84
CA CYS A 142 -6.51 22.38 3.23
C CYS A 142 -7.90 23.04 3.38
N THR A 143 -8.93 22.23 3.57
CA THR A 143 -10.32 22.65 3.73
C THR A 143 -10.90 22.17 5.04
N LEU A 144 -11.87 22.93 5.58
CA LEU A 144 -12.69 22.45 6.68
C LEU A 144 -13.66 21.39 6.15
N GLY A 145 -13.66 20.22 6.78
CA GLY A 145 -14.48 19.09 6.37
C GLY A 145 -14.61 18.06 7.48
N PRO A 146 -15.38 16.98 7.24
CA PRO A 146 -15.43 15.86 8.17
C PRO A 146 -14.02 15.28 8.35
N VAL A 147 -13.67 14.96 9.59
CA VAL A 147 -12.40 14.31 9.90
C VAL A 147 -12.40 12.91 9.31
N ASP A 148 -11.32 12.55 8.62
CA ASP A 148 -11.15 11.21 8.05
C ASP A 148 -11.33 10.13 9.14
N PRO A 149 -12.07 9.02 8.90
CA PRO A 149 -12.38 8.03 9.92
C PRO A 149 -11.17 7.42 10.63
N GLU A 150 -10.04 7.32 9.93
CA GLU A 150 -8.76 6.86 10.47
C GLU A 150 -8.14 7.84 11.49
N CYS A 151 -8.64 9.07 11.58
CA CYS A 151 -8.20 10.10 12.53
C CYS A 151 -9.17 10.35 13.69
N LEU A 152 -10.23 9.54 13.78
CA LEU A 152 -11.14 9.49 14.92
C LEU A 152 -10.62 8.52 15.99
N PRO A 153 -10.88 8.76 17.30
CA PRO A 153 -10.49 7.86 18.38
C PRO A 153 -10.81 6.39 18.08
#